data_AF-A0A2D6Q5Q3-F1
#
_entry.id   AF-A0A2D6Q5Q3-F1
#
_cell.length_a   1.000
_cell.length_b   1.000
_cell.length_c   1.000
_cell.angle_alpha   90.00
_cell.angle_beta   90.00
_cell.angle_gamma   90.00
#
_symmetry.space_group_name_H-M   'P 1'
#
loop_
_entity.id
_entity.type
_entity.pdbx_description
1 polymer ?
#
loop_
_entity_poly.entity_id
_entity_poly.type
_entity_poly.pdbx_seq_one_letter_code
_entity_poly.pdbx_strand_id
1 'polypeptide(L)'
;MGLEEVVLDKKVLERAHDRAILMYQRVSGIDAIPDLTRTFEFNYKIATFEDVVLPLIEDYQVIVACGGFYGDEGKGKLGNRLARECDLVVRLIGGENTGRSYIDPETGEKIVLHALPSATGHGIPCLIGSETFFDPVSVMENEIKPLQERGKPLDNLMFGNCYVTTPAHRIMDVLGSLTNASTGKGIKGVNESIRRKTALRLDDLVRPSTHVESKLQRDMLAYEGFIAATPHLGDTGAVLDQLTTLRDRNPKRVPDHVYNFAKTHHEDGLEVAIQNLTNEYQGLIPDSPFENRVCTREIIQKALDKGKRVLFELTQGHFLSNDNEVGHRDGTSYGVTASAALSGQNVDITKYQPFVVSIQKAPGTSRVGRGNVPFAFCGSNVLAEAGVINLKQLGDEICSDFDFIHEQYFRNVQDNGIVSPFEYIDNTGTYNSGVAMAITSARELNEKGATTCKPRITGWLDCVALAEVVRAQGPNGFLTAIDRANLYGQVGLTVGYAVSLPEDNVSANLHADEQGTYLDCNGKRYRTGHVIRIGDSMPNTEVLEHCTPIVRVMDGLKKNPINTDSEEVPYELQNLLATVEGLTDARFLGAGTGPGENEAVYFKRVA
;
A
#
# COMPACT_ATOMS: atom_id res chain seq x y z
N MET A 1 -13.87 -19.94 14.01
CA MET A 1 -12.91 -20.68 14.85
C MET A 1 -11.98 -19.67 15.50
N GLY A 2 -11.86 -19.71 16.83
CA GLY A 2 -10.87 -18.89 17.55
C GLY A 2 -9.48 -19.30 17.11
N LEU A 3 -8.65 -18.34 16.72
CA LEU A 3 -7.24 -18.60 16.47
C LEU A 3 -6.57 -18.75 17.84
N GLU A 4 -5.80 -19.80 18.03
CA GLU A 4 -4.97 -19.94 19.24
C GLU A 4 -3.98 -18.77 19.31
N GLU A 5 -3.74 -18.28 20.53
CA GLU A 5 -2.73 -17.27 20.80
C GLU A 5 -1.34 -17.80 20.45
N VAL A 6 -0.49 -16.92 19.92
CA VAL A 6 0.85 -17.29 19.46
C VAL A 6 1.85 -17.21 20.61
N VAL A 7 2.68 -18.24 20.74
CA VAL A 7 3.92 -18.16 21.53
C VAL A 7 5.04 -17.70 20.61
N LEU A 8 5.57 -16.50 20.87
CA LEU A 8 6.58 -15.89 20.01
C LEU A 8 7.93 -16.62 20.10
N ASP A 9 8.59 -16.83 18.95
CA ASP A 9 9.91 -17.47 18.90
C ASP A 9 10.98 -16.57 19.54
N LYS A 10 11.45 -16.96 20.73
CA LYS A 10 12.46 -16.23 21.51
C LYS A 10 13.76 -16.01 20.74
N LYS A 11 14.21 -16.97 19.93
CA LYS A 11 15.45 -16.83 19.15
C LYS A 11 15.33 -15.75 18.08
N VAL A 12 14.12 -15.55 17.53
CA VAL A 12 13.86 -14.46 16.58
C VAL A 12 13.94 -13.12 17.29
N LEU A 13 13.32 -13.02 18.48
CA LEU A 13 13.33 -11.81 19.29
C LEU A 13 14.74 -11.42 19.77
N GLU A 14 15.53 -12.39 20.23
CA GLU A 14 16.93 -12.21 20.62
C GLU A 14 17.78 -11.69 19.44
N ARG A 15 17.67 -12.30 18.26
CA ARG A 15 18.38 -11.81 17.05
C ARG A 15 17.97 -10.39 16.67
N ALA A 16 16.69 -10.05 16.80
CA ALA A 16 16.20 -8.71 16.51
C ALA A 16 16.77 -7.68 17.51
N HIS A 17 16.88 -8.07 18.80
CA HIS A 17 17.49 -7.27 19.85
C HIS A 17 18.99 -7.02 19.59
N ASP A 18 19.77 -8.08 19.34
CA ASP A 18 21.20 -7.99 19.07
C ASP A 18 21.49 -7.10 17.85
N ARG A 19 20.69 -7.27 16.79
CA ARG A 19 20.78 -6.43 15.59
C ARG A 19 20.55 -4.96 15.93
N ALA A 20 19.53 -4.64 16.72
CA ALA A 20 19.21 -3.26 17.10
C ALA A 20 20.34 -2.62 17.91
N ILE A 21 20.95 -3.36 18.85
CA ILE A 21 22.12 -2.90 19.63
C ILE A 21 23.30 -2.60 18.70
N LEU A 22 23.66 -3.54 17.83
CA LEU A 22 24.77 -3.35 16.91
C LEU A 22 24.55 -2.16 15.97
N MET A 23 23.32 -2.00 15.47
CA MET A 23 22.98 -0.86 14.62
C MET A 23 23.09 0.46 15.38
N TYR A 24 22.62 0.52 16.62
CA TYR A 24 22.75 1.70 17.47
C TYR A 24 24.21 2.04 17.76
N GLN A 25 25.02 1.07 18.22
CA GLN A 25 26.42 1.30 18.62
C GLN A 25 27.27 1.90 17.49
N ARG A 26 26.97 1.55 16.25
CA ARG A 26 27.69 2.03 15.05
C ARG A 26 27.39 3.48 14.69
N VAL A 27 26.23 4.02 15.12
CA VAL A 27 25.78 5.36 14.74
C VAL A 27 25.44 6.25 15.93
N SER A 28 25.57 5.77 17.16
CA SER A 28 25.25 6.54 18.38
C SER A 28 26.11 7.80 18.51
N GLY A 29 27.30 7.81 17.93
CA GLY A 29 28.24 8.94 17.94
C GLY A 29 28.09 9.95 16.79
N ILE A 30 27.07 9.83 15.93
CA ILE A 30 26.86 10.85 14.87
C ILE A 30 26.41 12.19 15.47
N ASP A 31 26.77 13.28 14.80
CA ASP A 31 26.33 14.62 15.17
C ASP A 31 24.81 14.79 14.95
N ALA A 32 24.19 15.59 15.82
CA ALA A 32 22.81 16.02 15.64
C ALA A 32 22.65 16.83 14.35
N ILE A 33 21.57 16.55 13.60
CA ILE A 33 21.25 17.28 12.36
C ILE A 33 20.35 18.50 12.64
N PRO A 34 20.43 19.58 11.84
CA PRO A 34 19.63 20.78 12.04
C PRO A 34 18.11 20.53 12.06
N ASP A 35 17.64 19.55 11.29
CA ASP A 35 16.21 19.25 11.12
C ASP A 35 15.52 18.76 12.41
N LEU A 36 16.30 18.34 13.42
CA LEU A 36 15.80 18.00 14.76
C LEU A 36 15.23 19.20 15.52
N THR A 37 15.77 20.40 15.28
CA THR A 37 15.43 21.61 16.06
C THR A 37 14.89 22.76 15.22
N ARG A 38 14.96 22.66 13.89
CA ARG A 38 14.47 23.71 12.99
C ARG A 38 12.99 24.01 13.20
N THR A 39 12.66 25.28 13.42
CA THR A 39 11.28 25.72 13.65
C THR A 39 10.66 26.27 12.37
N PHE A 40 9.34 26.12 12.27
CA PHE A 40 8.52 26.61 11.17
C PHE A 40 7.22 27.13 11.76
N GLU A 41 6.77 28.29 11.28
CA GLU A 41 5.55 28.91 11.75
C GLU A 41 4.59 29.08 10.57
N PHE A 42 3.58 28.21 10.52
CA PHE A 42 2.43 28.35 9.65
C PHE A 42 1.18 28.33 10.53
N ASN A 43 0.26 29.25 10.26
CA ASN A 43 -1.00 29.33 10.98
C ASN A 43 -2.10 28.63 10.16
N TYR A 44 -2.92 27.83 10.83
CA TYR A 44 -4.01 27.09 10.20
C TYR A 44 -5.35 27.39 10.88
N LYS A 45 -6.40 27.43 10.06
CA LYS A 45 -7.78 27.37 10.55
C LYS A 45 -8.46 26.13 10.01
N ILE A 46 -9.35 25.56 10.82
CA ILE A 46 -10.28 24.55 10.35
C ILE A 46 -11.23 25.21 9.35
N ALA A 47 -11.46 24.50 8.26
CA ALA A 47 -12.29 24.93 7.16
C ALA A 47 -13.00 23.70 6.54
N THR A 48 -13.88 23.96 5.58
CA THR A 48 -14.59 22.91 4.85
C THR A 48 -13.83 22.44 3.61
N PHE A 49 -14.28 21.33 3.02
CA PHE A 49 -13.79 20.89 1.71
C PHE A 49 -14.01 21.98 0.65
N GLU A 50 -15.17 22.64 0.73
CA GLU A 50 -15.61 23.72 -0.15
C GLU A 50 -14.73 24.97 -0.01
N ASP A 51 -14.19 25.24 1.17
CA ASP A 51 -13.31 26.39 1.41
C ASP A 51 -11.87 26.17 0.95
N VAL A 52 -11.42 24.91 0.89
CA VAL A 52 -9.99 24.57 0.70
C VAL A 52 -9.74 23.82 -0.60
N VAL A 53 -10.47 22.74 -0.86
CA VAL A 53 -10.18 21.83 -1.98
C VAL A 53 -10.93 22.25 -3.23
N LEU A 54 -12.23 22.58 -3.15
CA LEU A 54 -13.00 22.99 -4.33
C LEU A 54 -12.35 24.12 -5.12
N PRO A 55 -11.89 25.23 -4.50
CA PRO A 55 -11.28 26.33 -5.24
C PRO A 55 -9.96 25.94 -5.90
N LEU A 56 -9.28 24.90 -5.37
CA LEU A 56 -8.02 24.41 -5.94
C LEU A 56 -8.24 23.50 -7.16
N ILE A 57 -9.42 22.89 -7.30
CA ILE A 57 -9.74 21.98 -8.40
C ILE A 57 -10.70 22.59 -9.42
N GLU A 58 -11.20 23.80 -9.19
CA GLU A 58 -12.19 24.45 -10.04
C GLU A 58 -11.70 24.58 -11.49
N ASP A 59 -10.45 25.03 -11.66
CA ASP A 59 -9.82 25.21 -12.97
C ASP A 59 -9.20 23.92 -13.56
N TYR A 60 -9.34 22.78 -12.86
CA TYR A 60 -8.72 21.52 -13.26
C TYR A 60 -9.76 20.52 -13.75
N GLN A 61 -9.56 20.04 -14.99
CA GLN A 61 -10.34 18.95 -15.56
C GLN A 61 -9.77 17.57 -15.21
N VAL A 62 -8.48 17.47 -14.89
CA VAL A 62 -7.84 16.18 -14.53
C VAL A 62 -7.47 16.25 -13.07
N ILE A 63 -8.06 15.38 -12.26
CA ILE A 63 -7.73 15.21 -10.85
C ILE A 63 -7.10 13.84 -10.66
N VAL A 64 -6.01 13.75 -9.92
CA VAL A 64 -5.32 12.50 -9.62
C VAL A 64 -5.25 12.29 -8.12
N ALA A 65 -5.90 11.24 -7.62
CA ALA A 65 -5.78 10.79 -6.24
C ALA A 65 -4.83 9.59 -6.17
N CYS A 66 -3.68 9.76 -5.53
CA CYS A 66 -2.61 8.76 -5.48
C CYS A 66 -2.10 8.50 -4.07
N GLY A 67 -1.55 7.31 -3.82
CA GLY A 67 -0.93 6.99 -2.54
C GLY A 67 0.49 7.52 -2.52
N GLY A 68 0.91 8.07 -1.39
CA GLY A 68 2.25 8.60 -1.29
C GLY A 68 3.28 7.59 -0.78
N PHE A 69 2.90 6.54 -0.05
CA PHE A 69 3.85 5.64 0.60
C PHE A 69 3.69 4.21 0.09
N TYR A 70 3.27 3.27 0.95
CA TYR A 70 3.26 1.83 0.71
C TYR A 70 1.84 1.26 0.58
N GLY A 71 0.89 2.07 0.11
CA GLY A 71 -0.35 1.63 -0.50
C GLY A 71 -1.56 1.46 0.43
N ASP A 72 -1.39 1.62 1.74
CA ASP A 72 -2.46 1.48 2.74
C ASP A 72 -2.85 2.80 3.44
N GLU A 73 -2.67 3.93 2.74
CA GLU A 73 -2.85 5.28 3.25
C GLU A 73 -4.33 5.73 3.33
N GLY A 74 -5.29 4.87 3.03
CA GLY A 74 -6.71 5.25 3.12
C GLY A 74 -7.20 6.19 2.00
N LYS A 75 -6.64 6.06 0.79
CA LYS A 75 -6.99 6.86 -0.42
C LYS A 75 -8.49 7.06 -0.66
N GLY A 76 -9.32 6.06 -0.31
CA GLY A 76 -10.77 6.14 -0.47
C GLY A 76 -11.39 7.33 0.26
N LYS A 77 -10.82 7.81 1.37
CA LYS A 77 -11.42 8.90 2.14
C LYS A 77 -11.58 10.19 1.34
N LEU A 78 -10.46 10.77 0.91
CA LEU A 78 -10.51 11.95 0.03
C LEU A 78 -10.95 11.58 -1.39
N GLY A 79 -10.58 10.39 -1.88
CA GLY A 79 -10.95 9.93 -3.23
C GLY A 79 -12.45 9.89 -3.47
N ASN A 80 -13.23 9.34 -2.53
CA ASN A 80 -14.69 9.27 -2.63
C ASN A 80 -15.31 10.69 -2.60
N ARG A 81 -14.79 11.59 -1.74
CA ARG A 81 -15.26 12.98 -1.69
C ARG A 81 -14.97 13.72 -3.00
N LEU A 82 -13.79 13.53 -3.58
CA LEU A 82 -13.40 14.09 -4.88
C LEU A 82 -14.25 13.52 -6.03
N ALA A 83 -14.60 12.24 -5.95
CA ALA A 83 -15.41 11.57 -6.98
C ALA A 83 -16.77 12.28 -7.17
N ARG A 84 -17.38 12.77 -6.09
CA ARG A 84 -18.66 13.51 -6.13
C ARG A 84 -18.58 14.85 -6.87
N GLU A 85 -17.38 15.39 -7.05
CA GLU A 85 -17.13 16.64 -7.78
C GLU A 85 -16.70 16.42 -9.23
N CYS A 86 -16.66 15.17 -9.68
CA CYS A 86 -16.18 14.78 -11.00
C CYS A 86 -17.30 14.16 -11.84
N ASP A 87 -17.22 14.33 -13.16
CA ASP A 87 -18.19 13.80 -14.12
C ASP A 87 -17.89 12.34 -14.53
N LEU A 88 -16.65 11.89 -14.29
CA LEU A 88 -16.16 10.58 -14.65
C LEU A 88 -15.08 10.15 -13.67
N VAL A 89 -15.21 8.95 -13.11
CA VAL A 89 -14.22 8.35 -12.22
C VAL A 89 -13.57 7.17 -12.91
N VAL A 90 -12.25 7.22 -13.04
CA VAL A 90 -11.50 6.23 -13.79
C VAL A 90 -10.47 5.55 -12.92
N ARG A 91 -10.50 4.22 -12.93
CA ARG A 91 -9.40 3.41 -12.44
C ARG A 91 -8.53 2.99 -13.62
N LEU A 92 -7.35 3.56 -13.74
CA LEU A 92 -6.55 3.43 -14.97
C LEU A 92 -5.77 2.13 -15.07
N ILE A 93 -5.16 1.74 -13.95
CA ILE A 93 -4.17 0.66 -13.88
C ILE A 93 -4.33 -0.07 -12.55
N GLY A 94 -3.81 -1.29 -12.53
CA GLY A 94 -3.72 -2.11 -11.35
C GLY A 94 -4.77 -3.19 -11.30
N GLY A 95 -5.00 -3.76 -10.13
CA GLY A 95 -5.91 -4.89 -10.02
C GLY A 95 -6.53 -5.05 -8.65
N GLU A 96 -7.08 -6.23 -8.39
CA GLU A 96 -7.74 -6.58 -7.12
C GLU A 96 -6.82 -6.62 -5.90
N ASN A 97 -5.53 -6.28 -6.05
CA ASN A 97 -4.57 -6.22 -4.97
C ASN A 97 -4.64 -4.94 -4.13
N THR A 98 -5.59 -4.04 -4.41
CA THR A 98 -5.96 -2.94 -3.52
C THR A 98 -7.40 -3.02 -3.11
N GLY A 99 -7.71 -2.56 -1.90
CA GLY A 99 -9.08 -2.31 -1.47
C GLY A 99 -9.36 -0.82 -1.34
N ARG A 100 -10.56 -0.41 -1.74
CA ARG A 100 -11.19 0.86 -1.36
C ARG A 100 -12.53 0.54 -0.73
N SER A 101 -13.00 1.40 0.14
CA SER A 101 -14.32 1.25 0.72
C SER A 101 -15.01 2.59 0.88
N TYR A 102 -16.31 2.57 0.79
CA TYR A 102 -17.18 3.70 1.13
C TYR A 102 -18.32 3.22 2.02
N ILE A 103 -18.98 4.16 2.68
CA ILE A 103 -20.20 3.89 3.42
C ILE A 103 -21.36 4.25 2.50
N ASP A 104 -22.24 3.31 2.25
CA ASP A 104 -23.46 3.53 1.50
C ASP A 104 -24.33 4.54 2.25
N PRO A 105 -24.61 5.73 1.70
CA PRO A 105 -25.37 6.75 2.41
C PRO A 105 -26.83 6.36 2.66
N GLU A 106 -27.38 5.40 1.92
CA GLU A 106 -28.77 4.97 2.07
C GLU A 106 -28.93 3.91 3.15
N THR A 107 -27.97 2.98 3.24
CA THR A 107 -28.05 1.80 4.13
C THR A 107 -27.15 1.90 5.35
N GLY A 108 -26.14 2.77 5.33
CA GLY A 108 -25.07 2.84 6.33
C GLY A 108 -24.08 1.66 6.27
N GLU A 109 -24.22 0.75 5.30
CA GLU A 109 -23.34 -0.40 5.16
C GLU A 109 -22.01 -0.02 4.52
N LYS A 110 -20.94 -0.73 4.91
CA LYS A 110 -19.63 -0.60 4.30
C LYS A 110 -19.55 -1.44 3.03
N ILE A 111 -19.32 -0.78 1.89
CA ILE A 111 -19.04 -1.43 0.60
C ILE A 111 -17.53 -1.47 0.38
N VAL A 112 -17.00 -2.62 -0.03
CA VAL A 112 -15.58 -2.82 -0.30
C VAL A 112 -15.39 -3.19 -1.76
N LEU A 113 -14.64 -2.36 -2.48
CA LEU A 113 -14.31 -2.54 -3.89
C LEU A 113 -12.82 -2.83 -4.04
N HIS A 114 -12.48 -3.61 -5.06
CA HIS A 114 -11.14 -4.08 -5.35
C HIS A 114 -10.70 -3.75 -6.75
N ALA A 115 -11.46 -4.10 -7.80
CA ALA A 115 -11.20 -3.70 -9.17
C ALA A 115 -12.04 -2.50 -9.59
N LEU A 116 -13.27 -2.39 -9.08
CA LEU A 116 -14.18 -1.30 -9.48
C LEU A 116 -13.70 0.06 -8.91
N PRO A 117 -13.94 1.19 -9.60
CA PRO A 117 -13.67 2.52 -9.06
C PRO A 117 -14.53 2.81 -7.82
N SER A 118 -14.07 3.67 -6.92
CA SER A 118 -14.73 3.87 -5.63
C SER A 118 -16.15 4.42 -5.73
N ALA A 119 -16.44 5.17 -6.79
CA ALA A 119 -17.73 5.77 -7.07
C ALA A 119 -18.78 4.78 -7.65
N THR A 120 -18.42 3.51 -7.85
CA THR A 120 -19.35 2.51 -8.39
C THR A 120 -20.53 2.30 -7.45
N GLY A 121 -21.74 2.42 -8.00
CA GLY A 121 -22.98 2.37 -7.23
C GLY A 121 -23.49 3.73 -6.74
N HIS A 122 -22.79 4.84 -7.02
CA HIS A 122 -23.25 6.20 -6.68
C HIS A 122 -23.97 6.92 -7.83
N GLY A 123 -24.21 6.28 -8.97
CA GLY A 123 -24.78 6.92 -10.16
C GLY A 123 -23.80 7.80 -10.94
N ILE A 124 -22.57 7.97 -10.44
CA ILE A 124 -21.47 8.65 -11.14
C ILE A 124 -20.85 7.71 -12.18
N PRO A 125 -20.66 8.13 -13.44
CA PRO A 125 -20.02 7.32 -14.46
C PRO A 125 -18.64 6.80 -14.02
N CYS A 126 -18.46 5.48 -14.12
CA CYS A 126 -17.24 4.79 -13.72
C CYS A 126 -16.62 4.09 -14.93
N LEU A 127 -15.30 4.20 -15.08
CA LEU A 127 -14.55 3.52 -16.12
C LEU A 127 -13.38 2.74 -15.54
N ILE A 128 -13.29 1.47 -15.89
CA ILE A 128 -12.13 0.63 -15.61
C ILE A 128 -11.24 0.67 -16.85
N GLY A 129 -10.03 1.20 -16.71
CA GLY A 129 -9.09 1.43 -17.79
C GLY A 129 -8.46 0.14 -18.32
N SER A 130 -8.01 0.18 -19.57
CA SER A 130 -7.45 -0.98 -20.29
C SER A 130 -6.21 -1.61 -19.63
N GLU A 131 -5.50 -0.87 -18.78
CA GLU A 131 -4.31 -1.37 -18.07
C GLU A 131 -4.66 -1.99 -16.71
N THR A 132 -5.95 -2.13 -16.40
CA THR A 132 -6.42 -2.87 -15.23
C THR A 132 -6.39 -4.37 -15.52
N PHE A 133 -5.98 -5.16 -14.53
CA PHE A 133 -6.04 -6.63 -14.56
C PHE A 133 -6.85 -7.16 -13.38
N PHE A 134 -7.84 -7.99 -13.67
CA PHE A 134 -8.68 -8.60 -12.66
C PHE A 134 -9.13 -10.00 -13.10
N ASP A 135 -9.56 -10.80 -12.14
CA ASP A 135 -10.18 -12.09 -12.34
C ASP A 135 -11.71 -11.90 -12.50
N PRO A 136 -12.28 -12.12 -13.71
CA PRO A 136 -13.69 -11.81 -13.99
C PRO A 136 -14.67 -12.52 -13.06
N VAL A 137 -14.38 -13.76 -12.67
CA VAL A 137 -15.20 -14.51 -11.71
C VAL A 137 -15.14 -13.83 -10.35
N SER A 138 -13.94 -13.48 -9.87
CA SER A 138 -13.79 -12.79 -8.58
C SER A 138 -14.50 -11.44 -8.55
N VAL A 139 -14.41 -10.64 -9.62
CA VAL A 139 -15.09 -9.33 -9.70
C VAL A 139 -16.61 -9.50 -9.78
N MET A 140 -17.09 -10.47 -10.55
CA MET A 140 -18.52 -10.76 -10.64
C MET A 140 -19.11 -11.12 -9.27
N GLU A 141 -18.51 -12.11 -8.59
CA GLU A 141 -19.04 -12.64 -7.32
C GLU A 141 -18.86 -11.68 -6.14
N ASN A 142 -17.74 -10.96 -6.07
CA ASN A 142 -17.38 -10.21 -4.87
C ASN A 142 -17.68 -8.70 -4.95
N GLU A 143 -17.88 -8.15 -6.16
CA GLU A 143 -18.10 -6.71 -6.34
C GLU A 143 -19.39 -6.42 -7.10
N ILE A 144 -19.65 -7.06 -8.24
CA ILE A 144 -20.82 -6.77 -9.09
C ILE A 144 -22.12 -7.31 -8.48
N LYS A 145 -22.22 -8.62 -8.22
CA LYS A 145 -23.43 -9.22 -7.66
C LYS A 145 -23.87 -8.58 -6.33
N PRO A 146 -22.96 -8.33 -5.36
CA PRO A 146 -23.35 -7.66 -4.12
C PRO A 146 -23.91 -6.25 -4.31
N LEU A 147 -23.48 -5.52 -5.35
CA LEU A 147 -24.03 -4.22 -5.72
C LEU A 147 -25.40 -4.37 -6.41
N GLN A 148 -25.56 -5.36 -7.29
CA GLN A 148 -26.83 -5.66 -7.96
C GLN A 148 -27.92 -6.05 -6.96
N GLU A 149 -27.60 -6.94 -6.01
CA GLU A 149 -28.51 -7.37 -4.95
C GLU A 149 -28.98 -6.21 -4.06
N ARG A 150 -28.16 -5.16 -3.94
CA ARG A 150 -28.48 -3.91 -3.24
C ARG A 150 -29.20 -2.89 -4.12
N GLY A 151 -29.50 -3.22 -5.39
CA GLY A 151 -30.15 -2.32 -6.33
C GLY A 151 -29.31 -1.11 -6.72
N LYS A 152 -27.98 -1.18 -6.59
CA LYS A 152 -27.09 -0.07 -6.96
C LYS A 152 -27.00 0.07 -8.49
N PRO A 153 -26.93 1.31 -9.02
CA PRO A 153 -26.81 1.54 -10.46
C PRO A 153 -25.45 1.07 -10.97
N LEU A 154 -25.48 0.24 -12.02
CA LEU A 154 -24.30 -0.32 -12.69
C LEU A 154 -24.34 -0.12 -14.22
N ASP A 155 -25.39 0.49 -14.75
CA ASP A 155 -25.54 0.86 -16.17
C ASP A 155 -24.49 1.90 -16.61
N ASN A 156 -23.98 2.65 -15.65
CA ASN A 156 -22.93 3.66 -15.82
C ASN A 156 -21.50 3.13 -15.60
N LEU A 157 -21.35 1.81 -15.37
CA LEU A 157 -20.05 1.15 -15.21
C LEU A 157 -19.55 0.66 -16.57
N MET A 158 -18.42 1.20 -17.02
CA MET A 158 -17.79 0.89 -18.29
C MET A 158 -16.47 0.15 -18.10
N PHE A 159 -16.15 -0.74 -19.05
CA PHE A 159 -14.91 -1.50 -19.06
C PHE A 159 -14.09 -1.19 -20.31
N GLY A 160 -12.82 -0.82 -20.13
CA GLY A 160 -11.83 -0.89 -21.19
C GLY A 160 -11.52 -2.32 -21.58
N ASN A 161 -10.62 -2.50 -22.54
CA ASN A 161 -10.09 -3.80 -22.90
C ASN A 161 -9.05 -4.29 -21.87
N CYS A 162 -9.54 -4.55 -20.65
CA CYS A 162 -8.79 -4.90 -19.45
C CYS A 162 -8.10 -6.25 -19.61
N TYR A 163 -7.02 -6.46 -18.86
CA TYR A 163 -6.35 -7.75 -18.77
C TYR A 163 -7.09 -8.72 -17.85
N VAL A 164 -7.04 -10.01 -18.16
CA VAL A 164 -7.70 -11.06 -17.39
C VAL A 164 -6.67 -11.82 -16.55
N THR A 165 -6.85 -11.80 -15.24
CA THR A 165 -6.08 -12.62 -14.31
C THR A 165 -6.71 -14.01 -14.21
N THR A 166 -6.00 -15.02 -14.72
CA THR A 166 -6.45 -16.42 -14.72
C THR A 166 -6.19 -17.15 -13.38
N PRO A 167 -6.86 -18.29 -13.12
CA PRO A 167 -6.52 -19.20 -12.03
C PRO A 167 -5.03 -19.57 -11.98
N ALA A 168 -4.42 -19.84 -13.14
CA ALA A 168 -3.01 -20.18 -13.23
C ALA A 168 -2.11 -19.08 -12.64
N HIS A 169 -2.39 -17.80 -12.92
CA HIS A 169 -1.65 -16.69 -12.31
C HIS A 169 -1.77 -16.68 -10.78
N ARG A 170 -2.96 -16.97 -10.25
CA ARG A 170 -3.19 -17.01 -8.80
C ARG A 170 -2.51 -18.19 -8.14
N ILE A 171 -2.50 -19.36 -8.78
CA ILE A 171 -1.80 -20.56 -8.31
C ILE A 171 -0.29 -20.30 -8.23
N MET A 172 0.31 -19.78 -9.31
CA MET A 172 1.72 -19.40 -9.32
C MET A 172 2.04 -18.38 -8.22
N ASP A 173 1.13 -17.45 -7.96
CA ASP A 173 1.32 -16.43 -6.94
C ASP A 173 1.25 -16.99 -5.50
N VAL A 174 0.23 -17.82 -5.18
CA VAL A 174 0.08 -18.33 -3.81
C VAL A 174 1.08 -19.42 -3.44
N LEU A 175 1.57 -20.19 -4.42
CA LEU A 175 2.55 -21.27 -4.23
C LEU A 175 4.00 -20.83 -4.48
N GLY A 176 4.23 -19.84 -5.36
CA GLY A 176 5.57 -19.40 -5.75
C GLY A 176 6.09 -18.19 -4.97
N SER A 177 5.23 -17.46 -4.24
CA SER A 177 5.65 -16.26 -3.50
C SER A 177 6.17 -16.58 -2.11
N LEU A 178 7.22 -15.86 -1.70
CA LEU A 178 7.68 -15.86 -0.31
C LEU A 178 6.57 -15.37 0.64
N THR A 179 6.67 -15.76 1.90
CA THR A 179 5.78 -15.28 2.96
C THR A 179 5.75 -13.75 2.97
N ASN A 180 4.55 -13.16 2.95
CA ASN A 180 4.32 -11.71 2.95
C ASN A 180 4.85 -10.95 1.72
N ALA A 181 5.18 -11.63 0.62
CA ALA A 181 5.62 -10.96 -0.61
C ALA A 181 4.48 -10.64 -1.59
N SER A 182 3.28 -11.21 -1.40
CA SER A 182 2.17 -11.04 -2.34
C SER A 182 0.79 -11.09 -1.70
N THR A 183 -0.20 -10.53 -2.39
CA THR A 183 -1.62 -10.56 -2.04
C THR A 183 -2.33 -11.85 -2.46
N GLY A 184 -1.69 -12.74 -3.24
CA GLY A 184 -2.32 -13.97 -3.74
C GLY A 184 -3.38 -13.73 -4.82
N LYS A 185 -3.27 -12.60 -5.53
CA LYS A 185 -4.20 -12.15 -6.56
C LYS A 185 -3.65 -12.35 -7.97
N GLY A 186 -2.50 -12.99 -8.15
CA GLY A 186 -1.95 -13.31 -9.47
C GLY A 186 -1.33 -12.11 -10.21
N ILE A 187 -1.09 -11.00 -9.52
CA ILE A 187 -0.68 -9.72 -10.14
C ILE A 187 0.67 -9.83 -10.85
N LYS A 188 1.65 -10.48 -10.21
CA LYS A 188 2.96 -10.72 -10.81
C LYS A 188 2.82 -11.59 -12.07
N GLY A 189 2.11 -12.71 -11.96
CA GLY A 189 1.89 -13.65 -13.06
C GLY A 189 1.22 -13.01 -14.28
N VAL A 190 0.14 -12.24 -14.08
CA VAL A 190 -0.52 -11.54 -15.20
C VAL A 190 0.40 -10.49 -15.83
N ASN A 191 1.20 -9.77 -15.04
CA ASN A 191 2.17 -8.81 -15.59
C ASN A 191 3.28 -9.50 -16.40
N GLU A 192 3.77 -10.66 -15.98
CA GLU A 192 4.69 -11.46 -16.79
C GLU A 192 4.06 -11.86 -18.12
N SER A 193 2.78 -12.25 -18.11
CA SER A 193 2.00 -12.57 -19.31
C SER A 193 1.79 -11.36 -20.22
N ILE A 194 1.64 -10.16 -19.66
CA ILE A 194 1.61 -8.89 -20.41
C ILE A 194 2.94 -8.68 -21.13
N ARG A 195 4.08 -8.86 -20.43
CA ARG A 195 5.43 -8.72 -21.03
C ARG A 195 5.70 -9.77 -22.10
N ARG A 196 5.21 -11.00 -21.91
CA ARG A 196 5.23 -12.08 -22.91
C ARG A 196 4.25 -11.88 -24.07
N LYS A 197 3.34 -10.89 -23.98
CA LYS A 197 2.24 -10.63 -24.93
C LYS A 197 1.27 -11.81 -25.08
N THR A 198 1.18 -12.66 -24.06
CA THR A 198 0.28 -13.82 -24.02
C THR A 198 -0.99 -13.57 -23.20
N ALA A 199 -1.00 -12.53 -22.35
CA ALA A 199 -2.13 -12.22 -21.49
C ALA A 199 -3.47 -12.14 -22.26
N LEU A 200 -4.48 -12.78 -21.68
CA LEU A 200 -5.86 -12.68 -22.13
C LEU A 200 -6.42 -11.30 -21.78
N ARG A 201 -7.29 -10.76 -22.64
CA ARG A 201 -7.99 -9.50 -22.38
C ARG A 201 -9.51 -9.67 -22.46
N LEU A 202 -10.25 -8.70 -21.94
CA LEU A 202 -11.72 -8.73 -21.89
C LEU A 202 -12.35 -8.85 -23.28
N ASP A 203 -11.80 -8.17 -24.30
CA ASP A 203 -12.30 -8.29 -25.69
C ASP A 203 -11.99 -9.65 -26.33
N ASP A 204 -11.02 -10.40 -25.79
CA ASP A 204 -10.79 -11.77 -26.26
C ASP A 204 -11.99 -12.67 -25.91
N LEU A 205 -12.69 -12.40 -24.79
CA LEU A 205 -13.78 -13.24 -24.27
C LEU A 205 -15.05 -13.22 -25.15
N VAL A 206 -15.19 -12.28 -26.07
CA VAL A 206 -16.33 -12.24 -27.03
C VAL A 206 -16.00 -12.80 -28.40
N ARG A 207 -14.81 -13.38 -28.56
CA ARG A 207 -14.40 -14.08 -29.77
C ARG A 207 -14.81 -15.55 -29.69
N PRO A 208 -14.73 -16.32 -30.79
CA PRO A 208 -14.97 -17.76 -30.74
C PRO A 208 -14.13 -18.44 -29.66
N SER A 209 -14.66 -19.47 -28.99
CA SER A 209 -13.99 -20.17 -27.88
C SER A 209 -12.60 -20.66 -28.26
N THR A 210 -12.41 -21.11 -29.52
CA THR A 210 -11.10 -21.50 -30.07
C THR A 210 -10.04 -20.39 -30.03
N HIS A 211 -10.43 -19.11 -30.17
CA HIS A 211 -9.51 -17.97 -30.01
C HIS A 211 -9.07 -17.85 -28.55
N VAL A 212 -10.02 -17.91 -27.62
CA VAL A 212 -9.79 -17.80 -26.16
C VAL A 212 -8.91 -18.94 -25.68
N GLU A 213 -9.27 -20.18 -26.02
CA GLU A 213 -8.53 -21.40 -25.72
C GLU A 213 -7.09 -21.31 -26.23
N SER A 214 -6.87 -20.88 -27.49
CA SER A 214 -5.52 -20.74 -28.03
C SER A 214 -4.68 -19.70 -27.29
N LYS A 215 -5.30 -18.62 -26.79
CA LYS A 215 -4.64 -17.57 -25.99
C LYS A 215 -4.25 -18.15 -24.63
N LEU A 216 -5.19 -18.81 -23.95
CA LEU A 216 -4.98 -19.45 -22.66
C LEU A 216 -3.89 -20.52 -22.72
N GLN A 217 -3.91 -21.39 -23.74
CA GLN A 217 -2.87 -22.41 -23.96
C GLN A 217 -1.47 -21.79 -24.04
N ARG A 218 -1.29 -20.72 -24.83
CA ARG A 218 0.01 -20.02 -24.92
C ARG A 218 0.42 -19.37 -23.61
N ASP A 219 -0.53 -18.82 -22.86
CA ASP A 219 -0.27 -18.16 -21.60
C ASP A 219 0.15 -19.16 -20.50
N MET A 220 -0.50 -20.32 -20.48
CA MET A 220 -0.33 -21.37 -19.47
C MET A 220 0.94 -22.20 -19.66
N LEU A 221 1.71 -22.02 -20.74
CA LEU A 221 3.07 -22.57 -20.85
C LEU A 221 3.96 -22.12 -19.68
N ALA A 222 3.79 -20.89 -19.20
CA ALA A 222 4.51 -20.39 -18.03
C ALA A 222 4.07 -21.11 -16.74
N TYR A 223 2.80 -21.50 -16.65
CA TYR A 223 2.25 -22.25 -15.53
C TYR A 223 2.75 -23.69 -15.49
N GLU A 224 2.75 -24.39 -16.62
CA GLU A 224 3.36 -25.72 -16.72
C GLU A 224 4.86 -25.68 -16.41
N GLY A 225 5.57 -24.68 -16.95
CA GLY A 225 6.97 -24.43 -16.64
C GLY A 225 7.20 -24.16 -15.15
N PHE A 226 6.32 -23.39 -14.50
CA PHE A 226 6.37 -23.15 -13.06
C PHE A 226 6.23 -24.44 -12.25
N ILE A 227 5.26 -25.31 -12.60
CA ILE A 227 5.06 -26.60 -11.94
C ILE A 227 6.33 -27.47 -12.07
N ALA A 228 6.85 -27.59 -13.29
CA ALA A 228 8.01 -28.42 -13.58
C ALA A 228 9.31 -27.90 -12.95
N ALA A 229 9.50 -26.58 -12.88
CA ALA A 229 10.72 -25.95 -12.37
C ALA A 229 10.72 -25.78 -10.84
N THR A 230 9.57 -25.88 -10.18
CA THR A 230 9.46 -25.66 -8.74
C THR A 230 9.72 -26.97 -7.97
N PRO A 231 10.82 -27.08 -7.19
CA PRO A 231 11.27 -28.37 -6.65
C PRO A 231 10.27 -29.09 -5.73
N HIS A 232 9.36 -28.36 -5.08
CA HIS A 232 8.35 -28.91 -4.17
C HIS A 232 6.96 -29.11 -4.81
N LEU A 233 6.81 -28.81 -6.11
CA LEU A 233 5.59 -29.09 -6.87
C LEU A 233 5.81 -30.34 -7.73
N GLY A 234 6.64 -30.27 -8.78
CA GLY A 234 7.00 -31.44 -9.59
C GLY A 234 5.89 -31.99 -10.49
N ASP A 235 4.63 -31.98 -10.04
CA ASP A 235 3.44 -32.37 -10.80
C ASP A 235 2.17 -31.63 -10.35
N THR A 236 1.05 -31.88 -11.04
CA THR A 236 -0.25 -31.25 -10.78
C THR A 236 -0.94 -31.77 -9.52
N GLY A 237 -0.63 -32.98 -9.07
CA GLY A 237 -1.19 -33.56 -7.84
C GLY A 237 -0.65 -32.83 -6.61
N ALA A 238 0.66 -32.58 -6.58
CA ALA A 238 1.29 -31.79 -5.52
C ALA A 238 0.77 -30.34 -5.47
N VAL A 239 0.45 -29.74 -6.63
CA VAL A 239 -0.24 -28.43 -6.70
C VAL A 239 -1.59 -28.51 -5.99
N LEU A 240 -2.41 -29.51 -6.32
CA LEU A 240 -3.75 -29.65 -5.73
C LEU A 240 -3.68 -29.89 -4.21
N ASP A 241 -2.77 -30.72 -3.74
CA ASP A 241 -2.58 -31.01 -2.30
C ASP A 241 -2.21 -29.74 -1.51
N GLN A 242 -1.30 -28.92 -2.05
CA GLN A 242 -0.90 -27.68 -1.41
C GLN A 242 -2.00 -26.62 -1.43
N LEU A 243 -2.74 -26.51 -2.54
CA LEU A 243 -3.91 -25.64 -2.63
C LEU A 243 -4.99 -26.06 -1.64
N THR A 244 -5.22 -27.37 -1.46
CA THR A 244 -6.14 -27.91 -0.44
C THR A 244 -5.72 -27.46 0.95
N THR A 245 -4.45 -27.67 1.30
CA THR A 245 -3.90 -27.25 2.60
C THR A 245 -4.03 -25.74 2.84
N LEU A 246 -3.76 -24.91 1.82
CA LEU A 246 -3.90 -23.46 1.92
C LEU A 246 -5.37 -23.03 2.05
N ARG A 247 -6.27 -23.68 1.31
CA ARG A 247 -7.71 -23.41 1.31
C ARG A 247 -8.34 -23.77 2.64
N ASP A 248 -7.97 -24.90 3.24
CA ASP A 248 -8.45 -25.33 4.56
C ASP A 248 -8.10 -24.30 5.64
N ARG A 249 -6.95 -23.64 5.52
CA ARG A 249 -6.54 -22.56 6.41
C ARG A 249 -7.23 -21.23 6.11
N ASN A 250 -7.39 -20.88 4.83
CA ASN A 250 -8.03 -19.64 4.41
C ASN A 250 -8.66 -19.77 3.01
N PRO A 251 -9.98 -20.01 2.92
CA PRO A 251 -10.65 -20.20 1.63
C PRO A 251 -10.65 -18.93 0.77
N LYS A 252 -10.53 -17.72 1.36
CA LYS A 252 -10.42 -16.48 0.58
C LYS A 252 -9.11 -16.39 -0.20
N ARG A 253 -8.07 -17.10 0.23
CA ARG A 253 -6.76 -17.12 -0.43
C ARG A 253 -6.77 -18.00 -1.68
N VAL A 254 -7.56 -19.08 -1.67
CA VAL A 254 -7.76 -19.98 -2.82
C VAL A 254 -9.27 -20.13 -3.07
N PRO A 255 -9.87 -19.23 -3.87
CA PRO A 255 -11.29 -19.29 -4.18
C PRO A 255 -11.67 -20.55 -4.97
N ASP A 256 -12.97 -20.86 -4.95
CA ASP A 256 -13.51 -22.11 -5.48
C ASP A 256 -13.17 -22.33 -6.95
N HIS A 257 -13.31 -21.32 -7.81
CA HIS A 257 -12.99 -21.43 -9.23
C HIS A 257 -11.49 -21.64 -9.50
N VAL A 258 -10.61 -21.09 -8.64
CA VAL A 258 -9.17 -21.33 -8.72
C VAL A 258 -8.83 -22.77 -8.33
N TYR A 259 -9.45 -23.26 -7.26
CA TYR A 259 -9.28 -24.64 -6.81
C TYR A 259 -9.82 -25.63 -7.86
N ASN A 260 -11.02 -25.36 -8.40
CA ASN A 260 -11.65 -26.22 -9.40
C ASN A 260 -10.84 -26.28 -10.69
N PHE A 261 -10.23 -25.17 -11.12
CA PHE A 261 -9.29 -25.17 -12.24
C PHE A 261 -8.10 -26.11 -11.99
N ALA A 262 -7.47 -26.02 -10.81
CA ALA A 262 -6.34 -26.90 -10.47
C ALA A 262 -6.77 -28.38 -10.39
N LYS A 263 -7.97 -28.64 -9.85
CA LYS A 263 -8.56 -29.97 -9.77
C LYS A 263 -8.80 -30.57 -11.15
N THR A 264 -9.49 -29.87 -12.05
CA THR A 264 -9.71 -30.33 -13.42
C THR A 264 -8.38 -30.50 -14.17
N HIS A 265 -7.41 -29.61 -13.96
CA HIS A 265 -6.08 -29.78 -14.57
C HIS A 265 -5.44 -31.10 -14.15
N HIS A 266 -5.55 -31.48 -12.87
CA HIS A 266 -4.99 -32.73 -12.36
C HIS A 266 -5.77 -33.96 -12.82
N GLU A 267 -7.10 -33.93 -12.77
CA GLU A 267 -7.97 -35.09 -13.01
C GLU A 267 -8.20 -35.34 -14.51
N ASP A 268 -8.41 -34.27 -15.29
CA ASP A 268 -8.88 -34.34 -16.69
C ASP A 268 -7.88 -33.73 -17.69
N GLY A 269 -6.84 -33.06 -17.21
CA GLY A 269 -5.80 -32.43 -18.04
C GLY A 269 -6.04 -30.94 -18.35
N LEU A 270 -4.98 -30.26 -18.80
CA LEU A 270 -4.97 -28.80 -18.96
C LEU A 270 -5.94 -28.32 -20.05
N GLU A 271 -6.08 -29.09 -21.12
CA GLU A 271 -6.99 -28.76 -22.23
C GLU A 271 -8.44 -28.68 -21.77
N VAL A 272 -8.88 -29.64 -20.94
CA VAL A 272 -10.23 -29.64 -20.35
C VAL A 272 -10.40 -28.48 -19.38
N ALA A 273 -9.39 -28.21 -18.54
CA ALA A 273 -9.40 -27.07 -17.63
C ALA A 273 -9.51 -25.72 -18.38
N ILE A 274 -8.83 -25.58 -19.53
CA ILE A 274 -8.92 -24.41 -20.40
C ILE A 274 -10.31 -24.29 -21.04
N GLN A 275 -10.90 -25.39 -21.51
CA GLN A 275 -12.25 -25.38 -22.08
C GLN A 275 -13.28 -24.94 -21.04
N ASN A 276 -13.21 -25.49 -19.83
CA ASN A 276 -14.10 -25.13 -18.74
C ASN A 276 -13.96 -23.65 -18.35
N LEU A 277 -12.71 -23.18 -18.23
CA LEU A 277 -12.43 -21.77 -17.93
C LEU A 277 -12.94 -20.83 -19.04
N THR A 278 -12.80 -21.24 -20.30
CA THR A 278 -13.32 -20.49 -21.44
C THR A 278 -14.84 -20.37 -21.35
N ASN A 279 -15.55 -21.48 -21.14
CA ASN A 279 -17.00 -21.47 -21.01
C ASN A 279 -17.48 -20.60 -19.83
N GLU A 280 -16.79 -20.70 -18.69
CA GLU A 280 -17.08 -19.87 -17.51
C GLU A 280 -16.90 -18.38 -17.83
N TYR A 281 -15.75 -17.97 -18.37
CA TYR A 281 -15.46 -16.58 -18.70
C TYR A 281 -16.37 -15.99 -19.76
N GLN A 282 -16.70 -16.76 -20.81
CA GLN A 282 -17.63 -16.29 -21.84
C GLN A 282 -19.06 -16.19 -21.30
N GLY A 283 -19.46 -17.10 -20.40
CA GLY A 283 -20.76 -17.08 -19.74
C GLY A 283 -20.96 -15.90 -18.79
N LEU A 284 -19.88 -15.26 -18.32
CA LEU A 284 -19.96 -14.05 -17.50
C LEU A 284 -20.27 -12.79 -18.30
N ILE A 285 -20.11 -12.79 -19.63
CA ILE A 285 -20.29 -11.58 -20.43
C ILE A 285 -21.77 -11.21 -20.55
N PRO A 286 -22.68 -12.08 -21.03
CA PRO A 286 -24.05 -11.71 -21.30
C PRO A 286 -24.80 -11.22 -20.06
N ASP A 287 -25.71 -10.27 -20.24
CA ASP A 287 -26.58 -9.75 -19.19
C ASP A 287 -25.83 -9.21 -17.94
N SER A 288 -24.60 -8.73 -18.16
CA SER A 288 -23.74 -8.22 -17.09
C SER A 288 -23.09 -6.88 -17.46
N PRO A 289 -22.53 -6.14 -16.47
CA PRO A 289 -21.75 -4.94 -16.75
C PRO A 289 -20.55 -5.16 -17.68
N PHE A 290 -20.06 -6.39 -17.84
CA PHE A 290 -18.97 -6.70 -18.78
C PHE A 290 -19.38 -6.57 -20.26
N GLU A 291 -20.65 -6.39 -20.59
CA GLU A 291 -21.11 -6.02 -21.94
C GLU A 291 -20.76 -4.57 -22.29
N ASN A 292 -20.67 -3.68 -21.28
CA ASN A 292 -20.42 -2.26 -21.47
C ASN A 292 -18.93 -1.96 -21.72
N ARG A 293 -18.39 -2.58 -22.77
CA ARG A 293 -16.99 -2.41 -23.20
C ARG A 293 -16.84 -1.18 -24.08
N VAL A 294 -15.83 -0.37 -23.77
CA VAL A 294 -15.59 0.93 -24.42
C VAL A 294 -14.12 1.16 -24.74
N CYS A 295 -13.86 2.05 -25.70
CA CYS A 295 -12.52 2.58 -25.91
C CYS A 295 -12.17 3.57 -24.79
N THR A 296 -11.35 3.15 -23.82
CA THR A 296 -10.97 3.96 -22.64
C THR A 296 -10.47 5.35 -23.02
N ARG A 297 -9.56 5.44 -23.99
CA ARG A 297 -8.98 6.71 -24.46
C ARG A 297 -10.01 7.64 -25.05
N GLU A 298 -10.93 7.10 -25.85
CA GLU A 298 -11.98 7.89 -26.49
C GLU A 298 -12.95 8.46 -25.44
N ILE A 299 -13.34 7.67 -24.44
CA ILE A 299 -14.22 8.12 -23.36
C ILE A 299 -13.57 9.25 -22.55
N ILE A 300 -12.32 9.07 -22.13
CA ILE A 300 -11.57 10.09 -21.39
C ILE A 300 -11.42 11.36 -22.25
N GLN A 301 -10.96 11.23 -23.49
CA GLN A 301 -10.74 12.37 -24.38
C GLN A 301 -12.04 13.14 -24.66
N LYS A 302 -13.15 12.43 -24.94
CA LYS A 302 -14.47 13.06 -25.14
C LYS A 302 -14.99 13.77 -23.89
N ALA A 303 -14.69 13.25 -22.69
CA ALA A 303 -15.04 13.93 -21.45
C ALA A 303 -14.24 15.24 -21.34
N LEU A 304 -12.93 15.17 -21.50
CA LEU A 304 -12.04 16.33 -21.41
C LEU A 304 -12.36 17.39 -22.48
N ASP A 305 -12.60 17.01 -23.73
CA ASP A 305 -12.96 17.95 -24.80
C ASP A 305 -14.31 18.66 -24.56
N LYS A 306 -15.18 18.09 -23.72
CA LYS A 306 -16.47 18.69 -23.33
C LYS A 306 -16.37 19.57 -22.08
N GLY A 307 -15.17 19.83 -21.57
CA GLY A 307 -14.99 20.61 -20.33
C GLY A 307 -15.31 19.81 -19.07
N LYS A 308 -15.50 18.49 -19.16
CA LYS A 308 -15.81 17.66 -18.00
C LYS A 308 -14.58 17.42 -17.13
N ARG A 309 -14.82 17.19 -15.84
CA ARG A 309 -13.80 16.82 -14.86
C ARG A 309 -13.72 15.31 -14.69
N VAL A 310 -12.50 14.78 -14.73
CA VAL A 310 -12.19 13.36 -14.66
C VAL A 310 -11.27 13.10 -13.47
N LEU A 311 -11.70 12.20 -12.59
CA LEU A 311 -10.88 11.70 -11.49
C LEU A 311 -10.14 10.43 -11.90
N PHE A 312 -8.83 10.43 -11.75
CA PHE A 312 -7.99 9.23 -11.84
C PHE A 312 -7.69 8.70 -10.44
N GLU A 313 -8.23 7.53 -10.14
CA GLU A 313 -8.01 6.86 -8.85
C GLU A 313 -6.88 5.84 -8.94
N LEU A 314 -5.71 6.18 -8.40
CA LEU A 314 -4.55 5.30 -8.46
C LEU A 314 -4.50 4.29 -7.31
N THR A 315 -3.95 3.13 -7.63
CA THR A 315 -3.78 2.00 -6.71
C THR A 315 -2.42 2.09 -6.01
N GLN A 316 -2.25 1.37 -4.89
CA GLN A 316 -1.01 1.37 -4.09
C GLN A 316 -0.50 2.78 -3.76
N GLY A 317 0.81 2.93 -3.51
CA GLY A 317 1.49 4.17 -3.21
C GLY A 317 2.85 4.23 -3.90
N HIS A 318 3.43 5.43 -3.94
CA HIS A 318 4.62 5.76 -4.71
C HIS A 318 5.78 4.73 -4.61
N PHE A 319 6.14 4.33 -3.39
CA PHE A 319 7.27 3.41 -3.15
C PHE A 319 6.97 1.94 -3.46
N LEU A 320 5.76 1.62 -3.92
CA LEU A 320 5.44 0.31 -4.49
C LEU A 320 5.49 0.33 -6.02
N SER A 321 5.75 1.46 -6.67
CA SER A 321 5.81 1.53 -8.13
C SER A 321 7.01 0.75 -8.68
N ASN A 322 6.81 -0.01 -9.76
CA ASN A 322 7.93 -0.62 -10.48
C ASN A 322 8.79 0.41 -11.24
N ASP A 323 8.25 1.61 -11.47
CA ASP A 323 8.95 2.75 -12.05
C ASP A 323 9.78 3.55 -11.02
N ASN A 324 9.70 3.20 -9.73
CA ASN A 324 10.57 3.76 -8.69
C ASN A 324 11.69 2.76 -8.36
N GLU A 325 12.93 3.22 -8.46
CA GLU A 325 14.14 2.45 -8.14
C GLU A 325 14.19 1.99 -6.67
N VAL A 326 13.80 2.87 -5.74
CA VAL A 326 13.90 2.64 -4.29
C VAL A 326 13.10 1.42 -3.85
N GLY A 327 11.92 1.21 -4.44
CA GLY A 327 10.97 0.17 -4.05
C GLY A 327 10.93 -1.06 -4.96
N HIS A 328 11.72 -1.09 -6.03
CA HIS A 328 11.51 -2.01 -7.16
C HIS A 328 11.47 -3.50 -6.77
N ARG A 329 12.33 -3.95 -5.84
CA ARG A 329 12.41 -5.38 -5.46
C ARG A 329 11.22 -5.89 -4.65
N ASP A 330 10.62 -5.02 -3.85
CA ASP A 330 9.54 -5.36 -2.92
C ASP A 330 8.23 -4.61 -3.28
N GLY A 331 8.16 -4.08 -4.49
CA GLY A 331 7.05 -3.29 -5.01
C GLY A 331 6.01 -4.13 -5.76
N THR A 332 5.04 -3.45 -6.37
CA THR A 332 4.12 -4.05 -7.33
C THR A 332 4.72 -4.07 -8.73
N SER A 333 4.13 -4.82 -9.65
CA SER A 333 4.70 -5.07 -10.99
C SER A 333 4.28 -4.05 -12.06
N TYR A 334 3.76 -2.89 -11.65
CA TYR A 334 3.21 -1.85 -12.52
C TYR A 334 3.35 -0.44 -11.93
N GLY A 335 3.20 0.57 -12.79
CA GLY A 335 3.38 1.97 -12.43
C GLY A 335 2.19 2.51 -11.65
N VAL A 336 2.43 3.07 -10.46
CA VAL A 336 1.36 3.58 -9.57
C VAL A 336 1.50 5.06 -9.24
N THR A 337 2.46 5.73 -9.87
CA THR A 337 2.67 7.17 -9.71
C THR A 337 1.70 7.98 -10.58
N ALA A 338 1.49 9.26 -10.22
CA ALA A 338 0.73 10.18 -11.04
C ALA A 338 1.24 10.26 -12.49
N SER A 339 2.57 10.27 -12.69
CA SER A 339 3.18 10.29 -14.02
C SER A 339 2.88 9.03 -14.84
N ALA A 340 2.98 7.84 -14.23
CA ALA A 340 2.65 6.58 -14.89
C ALA A 340 1.19 6.55 -15.35
N ALA A 341 0.30 7.07 -14.51
CA ALA A 341 -1.12 7.16 -14.82
C ALA A 341 -1.42 8.09 -16.00
N LEU A 342 -0.85 9.29 -16.01
CA LEU A 342 -1.08 10.29 -17.06
C LEU A 342 -0.52 9.84 -18.41
N SER A 343 0.71 9.31 -18.42
CA SER A 343 1.36 8.83 -19.64
C SER A 343 0.65 7.64 -20.27
N GLY A 344 0.12 6.70 -19.46
CA GLY A 344 -0.55 5.50 -19.94
C GLY A 344 -1.86 5.76 -20.72
N GLN A 345 -2.47 6.94 -20.55
CA GLN A 345 -3.80 7.25 -21.07
C GLN A 345 -3.81 8.24 -22.24
N ASN A 346 -2.65 8.67 -22.73
CA ASN A 346 -2.51 9.72 -23.74
C ASN A 346 -3.22 11.03 -23.35
N VAL A 347 -3.25 11.38 -22.07
CA VAL A 347 -3.74 12.69 -21.65
C VAL A 347 -2.70 13.74 -22.06
N ASP A 348 -3.11 14.70 -22.88
CA ASP A 348 -2.27 15.84 -23.24
C ASP A 348 -2.14 16.77 -22.03
N ILE A 349 -1.09 16.56 -21.24
CA ILE A 349 -0.82 17.35 -20.04
C ILE A 349 -0.51 18.82 -20.34
N THR A 350 -0.18 19.17 -21.60
CA THR A 350 0.02 20.58 -21.98
C THR A 350 -1.30 21.33 -22.11
N LYS A 351 -2.37 20.60 -22.47
CA LYS A 351 -3.74 21.11 -22.57
C LYS A 351 -4.53 20.93 -21.26
N TYR A 352 -4.37 19.79 -20.59
CA TYR A 352 -5.10 19.41 -19.39
C TYR A 352 -4.14 19.24 -18.22
N GLN A 353 -3.76 20.36 -17.60
CA GLN A 353 -2.90 20.33 -16.42
C GLN A 353 -3.58 19.50 -15.31
N PRO A 354 -2.88 18.56 -14.66
CA PRO A 354 -3.45 17.73 -13.61
C PRO A 354 -3.35 18.41 -12.24
N PHE A 355 -4.41 18.32 -11.44
CA PHE A 355 -4.32 18.52 -10.00
C PHE A 355 -4.04 17.18 -9.33
N VAL A 356 -2.84 17.02 -8.78
CA VAL A 356 -2.44 15.80 -8.08
C VAL A 356 -2.55 16.02 -6.58
N VAL A 357 -3.15 15.05 -5.88
CA VAL A 357 -3.16 14.98 -4.41
C VAL A 357 -2.64 13.62 -3.95
N SER A 358 -1.65 13.65 -3.06
CA SER A 358 -1.04 12.46 -2.47
C SER A 358 -1.63 12.18 -1.09
N ILE A 359 -2.19 10.99 -0.89
CA ILE A 359 -2.75 10.57 0.38
C ILE A 359 -1.67 9.87 1.22
N GLN A 360 -1.53 10.29 2.48
CA GLN A 360 -0.56 9.81 3.45
C GLN A 360 -1.22 9.49 4.78
N LYS A 361 -0.62 8.56 5.56
CA LYS A 361 -1.08 8.26 6.91
C LYS A 361 -0.24 9.03 7.95
N ALA A 362 -0.89 9.50 9.01
CA ALA A 362 -0.25 10.17 10.14
C ALA A 362 -0.94 9.73 11.45
N PRO A 363 -0.30 9.85 12.64
CA PRO A 363 1.06 10.35 12.89
C PRO A 363 2.17 9.33 12.52
N GLY A 364 1.78 8.09 12.19
CA GLY A 364 2.68 7.04 11.74
C GLY A 364 2.36 6.58 10.32
N THR A 365 3.36 5.99 9.68
CA THR A 365 3.22 5.36 8.37
C THR A 365 3.32 3.84 8.50
N SER A 366 2.96 3.15 7.42
CA SER A 366 2.83 1.70 7.42
C SER A 366 3.17 1.09 6.08
N ARG A 367 3.51 -0.19 6.11
CA ARG A 367 3.77 -1.00 4.91
C ARG A 367 3.08 -2.36 5.03
N VAL A 368 2.45 -2.75 3.92
CA VAL A 368 1.93 -4.10 3.73
C VAL A 368 2.99 -4.93 3.01
N GLY A 369 3.29 -6.11 3.56
CA GLY A 369 4.26 -7.03 2.99
C GLY A 369 5.70 -6.70 3.36
N ARG A 370 6.64 -7.53 2.89
CA ARG A 370 8.07 -7.36 3.14
C ARG A 370 8.60 -6.07 2.51
N GLY A 371 9.68 -5.53 3.08
CA GLY A 371 10.54 -4.52 2.47
C GLY A 371 11.23 -3.67 3.52
N ASN A 372 12.43 -3.21 3.19
CA ASN A 372 13.26 -2.42 4.09
C ASN A 372 12.79 -0.97 4.09
N VAL A 373 12.30 -0.50 5.23
CA VAL A 373 11.81 0.87 5.41
C VAL A 373 12.36 1.46 6.71
N PRO A 374 13.22 2.49 6.66
CA PRO A 374 13.93 2.96 7.86
C PRO A 374 13.04 3.49 8.98
N PHE A 375 11.85 4.01 8.66
CA PHE A 375 10.90 4.50 9.67
C PHE A 375 10.35 3.39 10.57
N ALA A 376 10.43 2.11 10.17
CA ALA A 376 9.80 1.02 10.89
C ALA A 376 10.41 0.83 12.28
N PHE A 377 9.56 0.51 13.26
CA PHE A 377 10.02 0.25 14.62
C PHE A 377 10.92 -0.98 14.73
N CYS A 378 10.70 -2.00 13.91
CA CYS A 378 11.54 -3.19 13.84
C CYS A 378 11.68 -3.69 12.40
N GLY A 379 12.60 -4.63 12.18
CA GLY A 379 12.78 -5.26 10.87
C GLY A 379 11.49 -5.88 10.31
N SER A 380 11.32 -5.80 8.99
CA SER A 380 10.05 -6.06 8.29
C SER A 380 9.45 -7.46 8.53
N ASN A 381 10.28 -8.45 8.82
CA ASN A 381 9.87 -9.84 8.96
C ASN A 381 9.84 -10.35 10.40
N VAL A 382 10.29 -9.54 11.37
CA VAL A 382 10.52 -10.01 12.76
C VAL A 382 9.26 -10.66 13.35
N LEU A 383 8.09 -10.02 13.22
CA LEU A 383 6.84 -10.57 13.74
C LEU A 383 6.42 -11.85 13.00
N ALA A 384 6.60 -11.91 11.68
CA ALA A 384 6.24 -13.07 10.88
C ALA A 384 7.15 -14.27 11.17
N GLU A 385 8.46 -14.04 11.30
CA GLU A 385 9.45 -15.05 11.70
C GLU A 385 9.23 -15.52 13.13
N ALA A 386 8.76 -14.63 14.02
CA ALA A 386 8.37 -14.97 15.39
C ALA A 386 7.05 -15.78 15.47
N GLY A 387 6.39 -16.05 14.34
CA GLY A 387 5.20 -16.90 14.26
C GLY A 387 3.86 -16.15 14.11
N VAL A 388 3.88 -14.81 14.05
CA VAL A 388 2.65 -14.01 13.95
C VAL A 388 2.12 -14.03 12.52
N ILE A 389 1.03 -14.77 12.29
CA ILE A 389 0.37 -14.88 10.99
C ILE A 389 -1.00 -14.20 10.94
N ASN A 390 -1.49 -13.71 12.08
CA ASN A 390 -2.69 -12.91 12.21
C ASN A 390 -2.58 -12.02 13.46
N LEU A 391 -2.98 -10.75 13.36
CA LEU A 391 -2.92 -9.79 14.47
C LEU A 391 -3.65 -10.30 15.72
N LYS A 392 -4.76 -11.04 15.57
CA LYS A 392 -5.54 -11.57 16.69
C LYS A 392 -4.78 -12.60 17.54
N GLN A 393 -3.73 -13.22 17.00
CA GLN A 393 -2.97 -14.22 17.76
C GLN A 393 -2.10 -13.60 18.86
N LEU A 394 -1.83 -12.29 18.79
CA LEU A 394 -1.07 -11.60 19.82
C LEU A 394 -1.81 -11.55 21.17
N GLY A 395 -3.10 -11.88 21.18
CA GLY A 395 -3.92 -11.87 22.39
C GLY A 395 -4.06 -10.47 22.99
N ASP A 396 -4.51 -10.44 24.24
CA ASP A 396 -4.70 -9.19 24.98
C ASP A 396 -3.50 -8.84 25.87
N GLU A 397 -2.58 -9.78 26.12
CA GLU A 397 -1.51 -9.60 27.11
C GLU A 397 -0.19 -9.06 26.54
N ILE A 398 0.25 -9.54 25.36
CA ILE A 398 1.61 -9.29 24.81
C ILE A 398 1.82 -7.80 24.48
N CYS A 399 2.75 -7.12 25.17
CA CYS A 399 3.04 -5.69 24.97
C CYS A 399 1.79 -4.80 25.08
N SER A 400 0.97 -5.06 26.11
CA SER A 400 -0.32 -4.40 26.33
C SER A 400 -0.24 -2.99 26.92
N ASP A 401 0.88 -2.59 27.53
CA ASP A 401 1.02 -1.26 28.13
C ASP A 401 1.48 -0.21 27.10
N PHE A 402 0.54 0.24 26.26
CA PHE A 402 0.79 1.19 25.18
C PHE A 402 1.45 2.48 25.67
N ASP A 403 0.93 3.07 26.76
CA ASP A 403 1.41 4.34 27.28
C ASP A 403 2.84 4.23 27.82
N PHE A 404 3.13 3.19 28.61
CA PHE A 404 4.48 2.99 29.15
C PHE A 404 5.50 2.72 28.04
N ILE A 405 5.19 1.85 27.08
CA ILE A 405 6.10 1.50 25.97
C ILE A 405 6.46 2.76 25.17
N HIS A 406 5.47 3.61 24.85
CA HIS A 406 5.70 4.87 24.14
C HIS A 406 6.51 5.87 24.97
N GLU A 407 6.21 6.01 26.26
CA GLU A 407 6.98 6.88 27.14
C GLU A 407 8.45 6.44 27.22
N GLN A 408 8.72 5.13 27.34
CA GLN A 408 10.09 4.62 27.32
C GLN A 408 10.76 4.84 25.96
N TYR A 409 10.04 4.69 24.85
CA TYR A 409 10.56 4.98 23.52
C TYR A 409 11.10 6.41 23.41
N PHE A 410 10.29 7.41 23.79
CA PHE A 410 10.70 8.81 23.67
C PHE A 410 11.78 9.22 24.67
N ARG A 411 11.79 8.66 25.89
CA ARG A 411 12.87 8.86 26.87
C ARG A 411 14.23 8.35 26.39
N ASN A 412 14.23 7.41 25.44
CA ASN A 412 15.44 6.82 24.86
C ASN A 412 15.86 7.47 23.53
N VAL A 413 15.14 8.49 23.05
CA VAL A 413 15.60 9.31 21.92
C VAL A 413 16.75 10.19 22.41
N GLN A 414 17.94 10.02 21.83
CA GLN A 414 19.13 10.78 22.19
C GLN A 414 19.11 12.18 21.54
N ASP A 415 20.02 13.07 21.94
CA ASP A 415 20.10 14.44 21.41
C ASP A 415 20.33 14.50 19.89
N ASN A 416 20.97 13.48 19.32
CA ASN A 416 21.15 13.33 17.88
C ASN A 416 19.96 12.66 17.16
N GLY A 417 18.86 12.41 17.86
CA GLY A 417 17.63 11.80 17.36
C GLY A 417 17.67 10.28 17.18
N ILE A 418 18.81 9.62 17.45
CA ILE A 418 18.88 8.16 17.39
C ILE A 418 18.24 7.57 18.65
N VAL A 419 17.44 6.52 18.50
CA VAL A 419 16.80 5.84 19.64
C VAL A 419 17.74 4.79 20.22
N SER A 420 18.10 4.91 21.49
CA SER A 420 18.85 3.86 22.20
C SER A 420 17.96 2.64 22.45
N PRO A 421 18.40 1.42 22.09
CA PRO A 421 17.64 0.22 22.38
C PRO A 421 17.48 -0.01 23.88
N PHE A 422 16.28 -0.35 24.32
CA PHE A 422 15.98 -0.85 25.66
C PHE A 422 15.19 -2.16 25.57
N GLU A 423 15.09 -2.86 26.70
CA GLU A 423 14.25 -4.04 26.87
C GLU A 423 12.95 -3.67 27.60
N TYR A 424 11.84 -4.15 27.05
CA TYR A 424 10.54 -4.16 27.69
C TYR A 424 10.24 -5.58 28.14
N ILE A 425 9.83 -5.73 29.40
CA ILE A 425 9.54 -7.03 30.01
C ILE A 425 8.11 -7.01 30.54
N ASP A 426 7.33 -8.00 30.14
CA ASP A 426 6.01 -8.28 30.70
C ASP A 426 5.88 -9.77 31.06
N ASN A 427 4.68 -10.22 31.42
CA ASN A 427 4.44 -11.62 31.80
C ASN A 427 4.55 -12.60 30.61
N THR A 428 4.56 -12.09 29.38
CA THR A 428 4.58 -12.88 28.14
C THR A 428 5.99 -13.02 27.56
N GLY A 429 6.92 -12.12 27.91
CA GLY A 429 8.32 -12.24 27.55
C GLY A 429 9.15 -10.96 27.67
N THR A 430 10.31 -10.99 27.03
CA THR A 430 11.22 -9.85 26.87
C THR A 430 11.26 -9.43 25.41
N TYR A 431 11.13 -8.14 25.18
CA TYR A 431 11.02 -7.53 23.85
C TYR A 431 12.00 -6.37 23.75
N ASN A 432 12.70 -6.24 22.62
CA ASN A 432 13.40 -4.98 22.38
C ASN A 432 12.37 -3.87 22.10
N SER A 433 12.76 -2.64 22.41
CA SER A 433 11.98 -1.42 22.19
C SER A 433 11.25 -1.37 20.85
N GLY A 434 11.94 -1.68 19.76
CA GLY A 434 11.36 -1.69 18.41
C GLY A 434 10.24 -2.71 18.21
N VAL A 435 10.42 -3.95 18.69
CA VAL A 435 9.39 -4.99 18.62
C VAL A 435 8.20 -4.65 19.52
N ALA A 436 8.46 -4.15 20.74
CA ALA A 436 7.40 -3.72 21.65
C ALA A 436 6.54 -2.62 21.02
N MET A 437 7.19 -1.60 20.44
CA MET A 437 6.53 -0.53 19.70
C MET A 437 5.71 -1.05 18.50
N ALA A 438 6.26 -1.99 17.72
CA ALA A 438 5.56 -2.58 16.59
C ALA A 438 4.31 -3.37 17.02
N ILE A 439 4.42 -4.20 18.06
CA ILE A 439 3.31 -5.01 18.58
C ILE A 439 2.22 -4.10 19.14
N THR A 440 2.57 -3.21 20.07
CA THR A 440 1.58 -2.35 20.75
C THR A 440 0.87 -1.42 19.76
N SER A 441 1.62 -0.83 18.81
CA SER A 441 1.03 0.00 17.76
C SER A 441 0.12 -0.79 16.82
N ALA A 442 0.52 -2.01 16.42
CA ALA A 442 -0.30 -2.82 15.54
C ALA A 442 -1.63 -3.23 16.21
N ARG A 443 -1.59 -3.54 17.51
CA ARG A 443 -2.76 -3.89 18.32
C ARG A 443 -3.69 -2.70 18.50
N GLU A 444 -3.21 -1.62 19.11
CA GLU A 444 -4.04 -0.45 19.46
C GLU A 444 -4.61 0.24 18.22
N LEU A 445 -3.83 0.36 17.14
CA LEU A 445 -4.28 1.02 15.92
C LEU A 445 -5.03 0.08 14.96
N ASN A 446 -5.15 -1.21 15.32
CA ASN A 446 -5.70 -2.27 14.49
C ASN A 446 -5.06 -2.29 13.08
N GLU A 447 -3.73 -2.13 13.03
CA GLU A 447 -2.95 -2.03 11.80
C GLU A 447 -2.64 -3.41 11.23
N LYS A 448 -3.54 -3.88 10.36
CA LYS A 448 -3.45 -5.19 9.70
C LYS A 448 -3.86 -5.18 8.24
N GLY A 449 -3.36 -6.17 7.50
CA GLY A 449 -3.83 -6.45 6.14
C GLY A 449 -5.31 -6.79 6.13
N ALA A 450 -6.08 -6.17 5.22
CA ALA A 450 -7.55 -6.36 5.17
C ALA A 450 -7.96 -7.80 4.86
N THR A 451 -7.22 -8.50 4.00
CA THR A 451 -7.50 -9.89 3.61
C THR A 451 -6.73 -10.91 4.44
N THR A 452 -5.44 -10.63 4.70
CA THR A 452 -4.55 -11.58 5.41
C THR A 452 -4.68 -11.48 6.92
N CYS A 453 -5.21 -10.38 7.45
CA CYS A 453 -5.24 -10.04 8.88
C CYS A 453 -3.86 -10.03 9.56
N LYS A 454 -2.77 -10.09 8.80
CA LYS A 454 -1.40 -9.99 9.33
C LYS A 454 -1.12 -8.57 9.82
N PRO A 455 -0.38 -8.41 10.93
CA PRO A 455 0.10 -7.09 11.35
C PRO A 455 0.86 -6.41 10.21
N ARG A 456 0.62 -5.12 10.02
CA ARG A 456 1.42 -4.29 9.11
C ARG A 456 2.72 -3.88 9.79
N ILE A 457 3.72 -3.57 8.98
CA ILE A 457 4.92 -2.88 9.46
C ILE A 457 4.50 -1.45 9.76
N THR A 458 4.82 -0.96 10.95
CA THR A 458 4.45 0.38 11.42
C THR A 458 5.69 1.16 11.86
N GLY A 459 5.59 2.48 11.81
CA GLY A 459 6.58 3.40 12.34
C GLY A 459 6.13 4.85 12.19
N TRP A 460 7.03 5.79 12.45
CA TRP A 460 6.70 7.22 12.41
C TRP A 460 6.56 7.78 10.99
N LEU A 461 5.91 8.93 10.85
CA LEU A 461 5.86 9.64 9.57
C LEU A 461 7.28 9.99 9.11
N ASP A 462 7.58 9.69 7.84
CA ASP A 462 8.92 9.77 7.28
C ASP A 462 9.06 10.99 6.35
N CYS A 463 9.76 12.02 6.82
CA CYS A 463 9.95 13.25 6.06
C CYS A 463 10.98 13.09 4.93
N VAL A 464 11.93 12.16 5.05
CA VAL A 464 12.89 11.87 3.96
C VAL A 464 12.13 11.26 2.78
N ALA A 465 11.27 10.27 3.07
CA ALA A 465 10.40 9.65 2.09
C ALA A 465 9.36 10.64 1.53
N LEU A 466 8.74 11.45 2.37
CA LEU A 466 7.74 12.42 1.93
C LEU A 466 8.32 13.47 0.98
N ALA A 467 9.55 13.95 1.20
CA ALA A 467 10.17 14.90 0.27
C ALA A 467 10.41 14.30 -1.12
N GLU A 468 10.72 13.00 -1.23
CA GLU A 468 10.76 12.31 -2.51
C GLU A 468 9.38 12.26 -3.19
N VAL A 469 8.34 11.96 -2.41
CA VAL A 469 6.96 11.94 -2.91
C VAL A 469 6.53 13.32 -3.41
N VAL A 470 6.87 14.38 -2.68
CA VAL A 470 6.58 15.77 -3.09
C VAL A 470 7.27 16.11 -4.41
N ARG A 471 8.54 15.72 -4.58
CA ARG A 471 9.25 15.90 -5.86
C ARG A 471 8.62 15.12 -7.01
N ALA A 472 8.13 13.90 -6.76
CA ALA A 472 7.63 13.02 -7.79
C ALA A 472 6.15 13.25 -8.16
N GLN A 473 5.32 13.65 -7.20
CA GLN A 473 3.86 13.72 -7.35
C GLN A 473 3.29 15.13 -7.09
N GLY A 474 4.12 16.08 -6.67
CA GLY A 474 3.71 17.43 -6.32
C GLY A 474 3.41 17.60 -4.82
N PRO A 475 3.21 18.85 -4.37
CA PRO A 475 3.21 19.19 -2.95
C PRO A 475 1.88 18.89 -2.24
N ASN A 476 0.76 18.79 -2.96
CA ASN A 476 -0.55 18.69 -2.32
C ASN A 476 -0.72 17.31 -1.67
N GLY A 477 -0.94 17.32 -0.36
CA GLY A 477 -1.13 16.15 0.47
C GLY A 477 -2.48 16.13 1.17
N PHE A 478 -2.91 14.93 1.56
CA PHE A 478 -4.02 14.74 2.50
C PHE A 478 -3.63 13.68 3.53
N LEU A 479 -3.76 14.00 4.81
CA LEU A 479 -3.44 13.07 5.88
C LEU A 479 -4.66 12.19 6.19
N THR A 480 -4.43 10.92 6.52
CA THR A 480 -5.47 10.03 7.04
C THR A 480 -5.07 9.52 8.40
N ALA A 481 -6.11 9.16 9.16
CA ALA A 481 -5.98 8.59 10.50
C ALA A 481 -5.31 9.50 11.53
N ILE A 482 -5.40 10.83 11.35
CA ILE A 482 -4.76 11.79 12.28
C ILE A 482 -5.38 11.70 13.68
N ASP A 483 -6.63 11.24 13.80
CA ASP A 483 -7.30 10.94 15.06
C ASP A 483 -6.51 9.95 15.93
N ARG A 484 -5.68 9.10 15.32
CA ARG A 484 -4.80 8.20 16.07
C ARG A 484 -3.76 8.95 16.87
N ALA A 485 -3.36 10.15 16.44
CA ALA A 485 -2.46 11.01 17.22
C ALA A 485 -3.07 11.42 18.57
N ASN A 486 -4.39 11.32 18.75
CA ASN A 486 -5.07 11.55 20.04
C ASN A 486 -4.69 10.50 21.10
N LEU A 487 -4.14 9.35 20.70
CA LEU A 487 -3.65 8.34 21.64
C LEU A 487 -2.26 8.70 22.21
N TYR A 488 -1.54 9.62 21.57
CA TYR A 488 -0.12 9.84 21.81
C TYR A 488 0.13 11.10 22.63
N GLY A 489 0.88 10.97 23.73
CA GLY A 489 1.44 12.12 24.44
C GLY A 489 2.57 12.81 23.67
N GLN A 490 3.34 12.03 22.92
CA GLN A 490 4.42 12.49 22.02
C GLN A 490 4.35 11.69 20.72
N VAL A 491 4.75 12.31 19.61
CA VAL A 491 4.88 11.67 18.29
C VAL A 491 6.30 11.83 17.76
N GLY A 492 6.75 10.88 16.95
CA GLY A 492 8.03 10.97 16.24
C GLY A 492 7.85 11.42 14.79
N LEU A 493 8.86 12.11 14.26
CA LEU A 493 9.06 12.35 12.83
C LEU A 493 10.43 11.82 12.43
N THR A 494 10.50 10.95 11.42
CA THR A 494 11.79 10.56 10.84
C THR A 494 12.29 11.68 9.93
N VAL A 495 13.38 12.34 10.33
CA VAL A 495 13.94 13.53 9.67
C VAL A 495 15.29 13.27 8.99
N GLY A 496 15.80 12.04 9.08
CA GLY A 496 17.03 11.61 8.44
C GLY A 496 17.27 10.12 8.67
N TYR A 497 18.23 9.56 7.96
CA TYR A 497 18.68 8.20 8.18
C TYR A 497 20.18 8.15 8.45
N ALA A 498 20.59 7.41 9.47
CA ALA A 498 21.98 7.10 9.74
C ALA A 498 22.31 5.71 9.20
N VAL A 499 23.27 5.63 8.29
CA VAL A 499 23.72 4.35 7.72
C VAL A 499 24.58 3.61 8.75
N SER A 500 24.25 2.34 8.98
CA SER A 500 24.87 1.45 9.95
C SER A 500 25.22 0.10 9.30
N LEU A 501 26.33 0.05 8.57
CA LEU A 501 26.77 -1.16 7.88
C LEU A 501 27.41 -2.17 8.84
N PRO A 502 27.31 -3.48 8.57
CA PRO A 502 28.14 -4.47 9.24
C PRO A 502 29.63 -4.26 8.91
N GLU A 503 30.50 -4.64 9.86
CA GLU A 503 31.95 -4.61 9.69
C GLU A 503 32.46 -5.85 8.95
N ASP A 504 31.75 -6.97 9.07
CA ASP A 504 32.05 -8.22 8.39
C ASP A 504 31.28 -8.34 7.07
N ASN A 505 31.84 -9.10 6.13
CA ASN A 505 31.35 -9.30 4.76
C ASN A 505 30.11 -10.22 4.68
N VAL A 506 29.08 -9.94 5.49
CA VAL A 506 27.89 -10.79 5.66
C VAL A 506 26.88 -10.60 4.51
N SER A 507 26.95 -9.48 3.79
CA SER A 507 26.14 -9.22 2.59
C SER A 507 26.99 -9.38 1.33
N ALA A 508 26.44 -10.06 0.31
CA ALA A 508 27.11 -10.31 -0.97
C ALA A 508 27.56 -9.03 -1.71
N ASN A 509 26.99 -7.86 -1.35
CA ASN A 509 27.25 -6.57 -1.98
C ASN A 509 28.04 -5.60 -1.08
N LEU A 510 28.51 -6.05 0.09
CA LEU A 510 29.36 -5.22 0.93
C LEU A 510 30.78 -5.19 0.33
N HIS A 511 31.31 -4.00 0.16
CA HIS A 511 32.67 -3.77 -0.31
C HIS A 511 33.51 -3.22 0.83
N ALA A 512 34.83 -3.30 0.70
CA ALA A 512 35.77 -2.71 1.64
C ALA A 512 36.91 -2.03 0.88
N ASP A 513 37.36 -0.89 1.40
CA ASP A 513 38.57 -0.21 0.97
C ASP A 513 39.31 0.36 2.19
N GLU A 514 40.33 1.19 1.96
CA GLU A 514 41.15 1.81 3.03
C GLU A 514 40.33 2.65 4.02
N GLN A 515 39.11 3.06 3.66
CA GLN A 515 38.20 3.84 4.52
C GLN A 515 37.13 2.96 5.21
N GLY A 516 37.25 1.64 5.12
CA GLY A 516 36.34 0.68 5.74
C GLY A 516 35.29 0.13 4.77
N THR A 517 34.22 -0.45 5.33
CA THR A 517 33.16 -1.07 4.55
C THR A 517 32.24 -0.02 3.92
N TYR A 518 31.72 -0.34 2.73
CA TYR A 518 30.75 0.49 2.03
C TYR A 518 29.78 -0.33 1.19
N LEU A 519 28.59 0.23 0.94
CA LEU A 519 27.67 -0.23 -0.10
C LEU A 519 27.72 0.76 -1.26
N ASP A 520 27.90 0.25 -2.47
CA ASP A 520 27.74 1.06 -3.68
C ASP A 520 26.27 1.03 -4.11
N CYS A 521 25.67 2.21 -4.20
CA CYS A 521 24.34 2.38 -4.76
C CYS A 521 24.42 3.44 -5.85
N ASN A 522 24.38 2.98 -7.10
CA ASN A 522 24.45 3.80 -8.33
C ASN A 522 25.70 4.70 -8.38
N GLY A 523 26.85 4.20 -7.96
CA GLY A 523 28.11 4.92 -7.94
C GLY A 523 28.30 5.80 -6.71
N LYS A 524 27.31 5.92 -5.82
CA LYS A 524 27.45 6.57 -4.52
C LYS A 524 27.78 5.53 -3.46
N ARG A 525 28.91 5.74 -2.77
CA ARG A 525 29.34 4.88 -1.65
C ARG A 525 28.68 5.34 -0.35
N TYR A 526 27.95 4.45 0.29
CA TYR A 526 27.37 4.63 1.61
C TYR A 526 28.22 3.90 2.64
N ARG A 527 28.54 4.55 3.77
CA ARG A 527 29.37 4.01 4.85
C ARG A 527 28.67 4.18 6.19
N THR A 528 29.08 3.41 7.18
CA THR A 528 28.65 3.63 8.57
C THR A 528 28.89 5.08 8.99
N GLY A 529 27.87 5.72 9.58
CA GLY A 529 27.89 7.11 10.00
C GLY A 529 27.49 8.12 8.90
N HIS A 530 27.33 7.71 7.64
CA HIS A 530 26.73 8.58 6.64
C HIS A 530 25.29 8.92 7.02
N VAL A 531 24.94 10.20 6.93
CA VAL A 531 23.58 10.69 7.18
C VAL A 531 22.92 11.05 5.87
N ILE A 532 21.77 10.43 5.59
CA ILE A 532 20.88 10.75 4.47
C ILE A 532 19.85 11.76 4.98
N ARG A 533 19.80 12.93 4.37
CA ARG A 533 18.96 14.05 4.79
C ARG A 533 17.71 14.18 3.93
N ILE A 534 16.74 14.94 4.43
CA ILE A 534 15.58 15.35 3.64
C ILE A 534 16.06 16.13 2.41
N GLY A 535 15.54 15.77 1.24
CA GLY A 535 15.95 16.34 -0.03
C GLY A 535 17.15 15.64 -0.70
N ASP A 536 17.86 14.73 -0.03
CA ASP A 536 18.81 13.85 -0.71
C ASP A 536 18.07 12.87 -1.64
N SER A 537 18.78 12.29 -2.61
CA SER A 537 18.27 11.13 -3.35
C SER A 537 18.26 9.92 -2.41
N MET A 538 17.10 9.26 -2.28
CA MET A 538 16.99 8.06 -1.46
C MET A 538 17.73 6.89 -2.14
N PRO A 539 18.51 6.09 -1.40
CA PRO A 539 19.16 4.93 -1.96
C PRO A 539 18.18 3.76 -2.12
N ASN A 540 18.62 2.71 -2.82
CA ASN A 540 17.84 1.48 -2.98
C ASN A 540 17.67 0.69 -1.66
N THR A 541 16.82 -0.34 -1.69
CA THR A 541 16.49 -1.16 -0.52
C THR A 541 17.68 -1.82 0.19
N GLU A 542 18.82 -2.01 -0.47
CA GLU A 542 20.01 -2.63 0.13
C GLU A 542 20.67 -1.69 1.14
N VAL A 543 20.76 -0.40 0.83
CA VAL A 543 21.27 0.59 1.78
C VAL A 543 20.24 0.89 2.87
N LEU A 544 18.95 0.98 2.49
CA LEU A 544 17.86 1.26 3.44
C LEU A 544 17.73 0.16 4.51
N GLU A 545 18.12 -1.08 4.22
CA GLU A 545 18.17 -2.17 5.21
C GLU A 545 19.06 -1.88 6.41
N HIS A 546 20.09 -1.05 6.18
CA HIS A 546 21.10 -0.71 7.14
C HIS A 546 20.94 0.72 7.68
N CYS A 547 19.79 1.35 7.43
CA CYS A 547 19.50 2.69 7.90
C CYS A 547 18.77 2.67 9.26
N THR A 548 19.30 3.40 10.23
CA THR A 548 18.64 3.73 11.50
C THR A 548 17.93 5.08 11.36
N PRO A 549 16.66 5.22 11.73
CA PRO A 549 15.97 6.51 11.63
C PRO A 549 16.50 7.52 12.66
N ILE A 550 16.67 8.77 12.21
CA ILE A 550 16.88 9.93 13.07
C ILE A 550 15.52 10.54 13.35
N VAL A 551 15.09 10.50 14.60
CA VAL A 551 13.74 10.85 15.04
C VAL A 551 13.72 12.19 15.75
N ARG A 552 12.92 13.12 15.23
CA ARG A 552 12.53 14.33 15.94
C ARG A 552 11.31 14.03 16.80
N VAL A 553 11.37 14.37 18.08
CA VAL A 553 10.25 14.24 19.02
C VAL A 553 9.40 15.50 19.01
N MET A 554 8.08 15.31 18.97
CA MET A 554 7.09 16.39 19.03
C MET A 554 5.98 16.05 20.01
N ASP A 555 5.26 17.06 20.48
CA ASP A 555 4.06 16.85 21.29
C ASP A 555 2.96 16.17 20.46
N GLY A 556 2.29 15.19 21.07
CA GLY A 556 1.15 14.50 20.47
C GLY A 556 -0.18 15.15 20.84
N LEU A 557 -1.29 14.58 20.36
CA LEU A 557 -2.62 15.19 20.50
C LEU A 557 -3.41 14.65 21.71
N LYS A 558 -2.79 13.84 22.59
CA LYS A 558 -3.49 13.26 23.75
C LYS A 558 -4.08 14.30 24.71
N LYS A 559 -3.44 15.48 24.82
CA LYS A 559 -3.95 16.58 25.66
C LYS A 559 -5.05 17.38 24.95
N ASN A 560 -4.86 17.66 23.66
CA ASN A 560 -5.75 18.48 22.83
C ASN A 560 -6.13 17.69 21.57
N PRO A 561 -7.08 16.74 21.68
CA PRO A 561 -7.41 15.84 20.59
C PRO A 561 -8.09 16.56 19.42
N ILE A 562 -7.83 16.10 18.21
CA ILE A 562 -8.54 16.55 17.00
C ILE A 562 -9.68 15.58 16.66
N ASN A 563 -10.83 16.12 16.27
CA ASN A 563 -11.94 15.35 15.74
C ASN A 563 -12.69 16.17 14.67
N THR A 564 -13.74 15.60 14.09
CA THR A 564 -14.53 16.23 13.01
C THR A 564 -15.24 17.51 13.46
N ASP A 565 -15.56 17.63 14.75
CA ASP A 565 -16.31 18.76 15.33
C ASP A 565 -15.38 19.86 15.87
N SER A 566 -14.08 19.73 15.68
CA SER A 566 -13.11 20.72 16.18
C SER A 566 -13.29 22.05 15.44
N GLU A 567 -13.32 23.16 16.19
CA GLU A 567 -13.46 24.51 15.63
C GLU A 567 -12.10 25.15 15.30
N GLU A 568 -11.04 24.71 15.99
CA GLU A 568 -9.67 25.18 15.82
C GLU A 568 -8.70 24.00 15.64
N VAL A 569 -7.61 24.24 14.93
CA VAL A 569 -6.53 23.24 14.81
C VAL A 569 -5.73 23.27 16.12
N PRO A 570 -5.61 22.14 16.87
CA PRO A 570 -4.79 22.11 18.09
C PRO A 570 -3.37 22.59 17.82
N TYR A 571 -2.77 23.32 18.77
CA TYR A 571 -1.43 23.89 18.60
C TYR A 571 -0.39 22.81 18.26
N GLU A 572 -0.47 21.66 18.91
CA GLU A 572 0.41 20.51 18.66
C GLU A 572 0.28 20.01 17.20
N LEU A 573 -0.94 19.97 16.67
CA LEU A 573 -1.18 19.62 15.27
C LEU A 573 -0.69 20.72 14.32
N GLN A 574 -0.89 22.00 14.64
CA GLN A 574 -0.35 23.11 13.84
C GLN A 574 1.18 23.03 13.76
N ASN A 575 1.85 22.77 14.88
CA ASN A 575 3.30 22.63 14.94
C ASN A 575 3.79 21.41 14.12
N LEU A 576 3.08 20.28 14.22
CA LEU A 576 3.36 19.08 13.42
C LEU A 576 3.24 19.38 11.91
N LEU A 577 2.11 19.97 11.49
CA LEU A 577 1.88 20.35 10.10
C LEU A 577 2.95 21.33 9.62
N ALA A 578 3.23 22.38 10.38
CA ALA A 578 4.21 23.39 10.00
C ALA A 578 5.62 22.80 9.84
N THR A 579 6.00 21.90 10.75
CA THR A 579 7.29 21.21 10.70
C THR A 579 7.40 20.31 9.47
N VAL A 580 6.40 19.47 9.21
CA VAL A 580 6.44 18.56 8.06
C VAL A 580 6.41 19.33 6.74
N GLU A 581 5.52 20.31 6.61
CA GLU A 581 5.41 21.14 5.41
C GLU A 581 6.69 21.96 5.17
N GLY A 582 7.29 22.51 6.23
CA GLY A 582 8.53 23.30 6.13
C GLY A 582 9.79 22.48 5.83
N LEU A 583 9.82 21.21 6.25
CA LEU A 583 10.93 20.31 5.95
C LEU A 583 10.85 19.69 4.56
N THR A 584 9.64 19.47 4.03
CA THR A 584 9.43 18.63 2.83
C THR A 584 8.83 19.35 1.63
N ASP A 585 8.47 20.63 1.79
CA ASP A 585 7.69 21.42 0.82
C ASP A 585 6.28 20.86 0.53
N ALA A 586 5.79 19.93 1.37
CA ALA A 586 4.42 19.46 1.31
C ALA A 586 3.42 20.57 1.65
N ARG A 587 2.17 20.38 1.20
CA ARG A 587 1.02 21.20 1.54
C ARG A 587 -0.18 20.30 1.84
N PHE A 588 -0.50 20.10 3.11
CA PHE A 588 -1.64 19.32 3.54
C PHE A 588 -2.93 20.14 3.45
N LEU A 589 -3.86 19.65 2.64
CA LEU A 589 -5.16 20.30 2.42
C LEU A 589 -6.16 19.98 3.53
N GLY A 590 -5.93 18.89 4.26
CA GLY A 590 -6.81 18.41 5.31
C GLY A 590 -6.31 17.09 5.89
N ALA A 591 -7.07 16.60 6.87
CA ALA A 591 -6.82 15.34 7.52
C ALA A 591 -8.10 14.58 7.83
N GLY A 592 -8.07 13.26 7.68
CA GLY A 592 -9.13 12.38 8.16
C GLY A 592 -9.01 12.10 9.65
N THR A 593 -10.09 12.36 10.39
CA THR A 593 -10.25 12.24 11.84
C THR A 593 -11.09 11.03 12.25
N GLY A 594 -11.15 10.00 11.40
CA GLY A 594 -11.92 8.78 11.63
C GLY A 594 -12.01 7.87 10.40
N PRO A 595 -12.71 6.73 10.47
CA PRO A 595 -12.87 5.81 9.34
C PRO A 595 -13.95 6.22 8.31
N GLY A 596 -14.92 7.04 8.68
CA GLY A 596 -16.02 7.51 7.83
C GLY A 596 -15.60 8.54 6.79
N GLU A 597 -16.35 8.63 5.68
CA GLU A 597 -16.04 9.54 4.57
C GLU A 597 -16.11 11.02 4.99
N ASN A 598 -17.11 11.37 5.81
CA ASN A 598 -17.34 12.74 6.29
C ASN A 598 -16.50 13.11 7.53
N GLU A 599 -15.75 12.18 8.10
CA GLU A 599 -14.93 12.42 9.30
C GLU A 599 -13.59 13.05 8.91
N ALA A 600 -13.61 14.23 8.31
CA ALA A 600 -12.41 14.92 7.88
C ALA A 600 -12.51 16.42 8.18
N VAL A 601 -11.36 17.01 8.51
CA VAL A 601 -11.19 18.46 8.66
C VAL A 601 -10.25 18.97 7.57
N TYR A 602 -10.48 20.20 7.10
CA TYR A 602 -9.64 20.82 6.08
C TYR A 602 -8.88 22.01 6.64
N PHE A 603 -7.69 22.25 6.11
CA PHE A 603 -6.76 23.23 6.66
C PHE A 603 -6.61 24.41 5.71
N LYS A 604 -7.07 25.57 6.14
CA LYS A 604 -6.80 26.83 5.45
C LYS A 604 -5.60 27.50 6.11
N ARG A 605 -4.49 27.63 5.37
CA ARG A 605 -3.36 28.46 5.80
C ARG A 605 -3.82 29.92 5.88
N VAL A 606 -3.51 30.59 6.99
CA VAL A 606 -3.78 32.02 7.18
C VAL A 606 -2.47 32.78 7.33
N ALA A 607 -2.50 34.05 6.90
CA ALA A 607 -1.35 34.95 6.92
C ALA A 607 -0.88 35.27 8.33
#